data_AF-A0A7S0AVJ9-F1
#
_entry.id   AF-A0A7S0AVJ9-F1
#
_cell.length_a   1.000
_cell.length_b   1.000
_cell.length_c   1.000
_cell.angle_alpha   90.00
_cell.angle_beta   90.00
_cell.angle_gamma   90.00
#
_symmetry.space_group_name_H-M   'P 1'
#
loop_
_entity.id
_entity.type
_entity.pdbx_description
1 polymer ?
#
loop_
_entity_poly.entity_id
_entity_poly.type
_entity_poly.pdbx_seq_one_letter_code
_entity_poly.pdbx_strand_id
1 'polypeptide(L)'
;MFCKCECRPTDVQFETVKLHYDPVDGEHELEEGDAQELAARHMQGQEAYERVEEEEEKRQRHLSEEQRLLEEAQRAEEEAQERVRLEEEERLRLEREVEARREALRLWQEKEMRERRKALDLFYQQNGFLGINEPRRSGCSVWAATVTYPLHWAAELADACTVEMLLKEGADVTLKNSAGKTALQVAQKRDRGGSHESVLRLLGPEAKPRVGGA
;
A
#
# COMPACT_ATOMS: atom_id res chain seq x y z
N MET A 1 -57.31 -91.68 14.90
CA MET A 1 -57.23 -91.03 13.58
C MET A 1 -55.77 -90.80 13.27
N PHE A 2 -55.34 -91.37 12.16
CA PHE A 2 -53.98 -91.29 11.63
C PHE A 2 -53.78 -90.00 10.84
N CYS A 3 -52.59 -89.42 10.95
CA CYS A 3 -51.79 -88.93 9.83
C CYS A 3 -50.36 -88.83 10.40
N LYS A 4 -49.41 -89.77 10.17
CA LYS A 4 -48.77 -90.25 8.94
C LYS A 4 -48.11 -89.11 8.12
N CYS A 5 -46.81 -89.33 7.85
CA CYS A 5 -45.96 -88.69 6.84
C CYS A 5 -45.39 -87.29 7.21
N GLU A 6 -44.08 -87.18 7.49
CA GLU A 6 -42.99 -86.88 6.53
C GLU A 6 -42.99 -85.37 6.20
N CYS A 7 -41.99 -84.57 6.59
CA CYS A 7 -40.67 -84.47 5.95
C CYS A 7 -39.60 -83.90 6.91
N ARG A 8 -38.42 -84.54 6.93
CA ARG A 8 -37.16 -83.96 7.42
C ARG A 8 -36.73 -82.81 6.48
N PRO A 9 -35.93 -81.83 6.94
CA PRO A 9 -35.22 -80.95 6.02
C PRO A 9 -34.43 -81.83 5.06
N THR A 10 -34.80 -81.74 3.79
CA THR A 10 -34.07 -82.29 2.66
C THR A 10 -32.67 -81.68 2.72
N ASP A 11 -31.71 -82.47 3.21
CA ASP A 11 -30.35 -82.35 2.73
C ASP A 11 -30.46 -82.43 1.22
N VAL A 12 -30.23 -81.31 0.54
CA VAL A 12 -29.86 -81.32 -0.86
C VAL A 12 -28.49 -81.99 -0.85
N GLN A 13 -28.49 -83.32 -0.77
CA GLN A 13 -27.31 -84.08 -1.08
C GLN A 13 -27.00 -83.64 -2.49
N PHE A 14 -25.90 -82.90 -2.65
CA PHE A 14 -25.28 -82.73 -3.94
C PHE A 14 -25.15 -84.17 -4.44
N GLU A 15 -26.06 -84.54 -5.34
CA GLU A 15 -25.99 -85.79 -6.06
C GLU A 15 -24.77 -85.57 -6.93
N THR A 16 -23.60 -85.86 -6.35
CA THR A 16 -22.36 -85.92 -7.07
C THR A 16 -22.65 -86.99 -8.11
N VAL A 17 -22.98 -86.53 -9.32
CA VAL A 17 -23.00 -87.36 -10.50
C VAL A 17 -21.64 -88.01 -10.49
N LYS A 18 -21.59 -89.28 -10.07
CA LYS A 18 -20.40 -90.09 -10.15
C LYS A 18 -20.18 -90.26 -11.63
N LEU A 19 -19.48 -89.29 -12.21
CA LEU A 19 -18.82 -89.43 -13.50
C LEU A 19 -17.95 -90.67 -13.33
N HIS A 20 -18.46 -91.79 -13.83
CA HIS A 20 -17.65 -92.96 -14.05
C HIS A 20 -16.69 -92.55 -15.15
N TYR A 21 -15.54 -92.04 -14.72
CA TYR A 21 -14.37 -92.01 -15.56
C TYR A 21 -13.96 -93.47 -15.71
N ASP A 22 -14.28 -94.07 -16.85
CA ASP A 22 -13.55 -95.23 -17.28
C ASP A 22 -12.06 -94.84 -17.26
N PRO A 23 -11.18 -95.60 -16.59
CA PRO A 23 -9.77 -95.34 -16.64
C PRO A 23 -9.37 -95.54 -18.10
N VAL A 24 -9.17 -94.42 -18.79
CA VAL A 24 -8.50 -94.43 -20.07
C VAL A 24 -7.07 -94.84 -19.71
N ASP A 25 -6.79 -96.14 -19.81
CA ASP A 25 -5.44 -96.74 -19.85
C ASP A 25 -4.76 -96.32 -21.17
N GLY A 26 -4.76 -95.02 -21.42
CA GLY A 26 -3.81 -94.33 -22.26
C GLY A 26 -2.97 -93.54 -21.29
N GLU A 27 -1.81 -94.10 -20.95
CA GLU A 27 -0.66 -93.32 -20.54
C GLU A 27 -0.45 -92.29 -21.65
N HIS A 28 -1.12 -91.14 -21.54
CA HIS A 28 -0.70 -89.96 -22.25
C HIS A 28 0.58 -89.56 -21.50
N GLU A 29 1.68 -90.24 -21.85
CA GLU A 29 3.01 -89.72 -21.69
C GLU A 29 2.92 -88.30 -22.25
N LEU A 30 2.79 -87.30 -21.38
CA LEU A 30 3.13 -85.94 -21.79
C LEU A 30 4.60 -86.06 -22.11
N GLU A 31 4.93 -86.09 -23.41
CA GLU A 31 6.30 -86.21 -23.86
C GLU A 31 7.13 -85.15 -23.11
N GLU A 32 8.39 -85.41 -22.77
CA GLU A 32 9.22 -84.44 -22.03
C GLU A 32 9.26 -83.05 -22.73
N GLY A 33 8.95 -82.99 -24.03
CA GLY A 33 8.71 -81.77 -24.81
C GLY A 33 7.43 -81.00 -24.44
N ASP A 34 6.31 -81.66 -24.13
CA ASP A 34 5.04 -81.01 -23.76
C ASP A 34 5.12 -80.32 -22.38
N ALA A 35 5.82 -80.95 -21.43
CA ALA A 35 6.06 -80.37 -20.11
C ALA A 35 7.00 -79.14 -20.17
N GLN A 36 8.04 -79.19 -21.03
CA GLN A 36 8.92 -78.06 -21.28
C GLN A 36 8.20 -76.91 -21.99
N GLU A 37 7.33 -77.21 -22.95
CA GLU A 37 6.54 -76.20 -23.67
C GLU A 37 5.51 -75.51 -22.76
N LEU A 38 4.84 -76.26 -21.88
CA LEU A 38 3.94 -75.68 -20.86
C LEU A 38 4.69 -74.80 -19.86
N ALA A 39 5.88 -75.22 -19.41
CA ALA A 39 6.73 -74.41 -18.53
C ALA A 39 7.19 -73.11 -19.22
N ALA A 40 7.57 -73.18 -20.50
CA ALA A 40 7.93 -72.01 -21.29
C ALA A 40 6.75 -71.04 -21.48
N ARG A 41 5.54 -71.55 -21.72
CA ARG A 41 4.31 -70.72 -21.80
C ARG A 41 3.96 -70.09 -20.46
N HIS A 42 4.15 -70.78 -19.34
CA HIS A 42 3.93 -70.22 -18.00
C HIS A 42 4.95 -69.12 -17.68
N MET A 43 6.24 -69.34 -17.98
CA MET A 43 7.30 -68.33 -17.85
C MET A 43 7.02 -67.11 -18.72
N GLN A 44 6.65 -67.30 -20.00
CA GLN A 44 6.26 -66.19 -20.88
C GLN A 44 5.01 -65.46 -20.39
N GLY A 45 4.05 -66.19 -19.81
CA GLY A 45 2.87 -65.60 -19.17
C GLY A 45 3.20 -64.78 -17.92
N GLN A 46 4.11 -65.27 -17.08
CA GLN A 46 4.60 -64.56 -15.89
C GLN A 46 5.39 -63.31 -16.28
N GLU A 47 6.34 -63.41 -17.22
CA GLU A 47 7.08 -62.24 -17.73
C GLU A 47 6.14 -61.22 -18.40
N ALA A 48 5.12 -61.68 -19.13
CA ALA A 48 4.13 -60.79 -19.73
C ALA A 48 3.28 -60.09 -18.66
N TYR A 49 2.92 -60.78 -17.58
CA TYR A 49 2.21 -60.20 -16.44
C TYR A 49 3.06 -59.17 -15.70
N GLU A 50 4.32 -59.50 -15.37
CA GLU A 50 5.25 -58.59 -14.70
C GLU A 50 5.52 -57.32 -15.53
N ARG A 51 5.65 -57.42 -16.86
CA ARG A 51 5.81 -56.24 -17.73
C ARG A 51 4.60 -55.33 -17.73
N VAL A 52 3.38 -55.89 -17.63
CA VAL A 52 2.15 -55.09 -17.53
C VAL A 52 2.10 -54.38 -16.19
N GLU A 53 2.45 -55.07 -15.10
CA GLU A 53 2.50 -54.50 -13.76
C GLU A 53 3.54 -53.36 -13.66
N GLU A 54 4.76 -53.56 -14.19
CA GLU A 54 5.79 -52.51 -14.24
C GLU A 54 5.35 -51.28 -15.06
N GLU A 55 4.68 -51.48 -16.18
CA GLU A 55 4.17 -50.37 -17.00
C GLU A 55 3.02 -49.63 -16.30
N GLU A 56 2.15 -50.34 -15.59
CA GLU A 56 1.12 -49.73 -14.74
C GLU A 56 1.74 -48.95 -13.58
N GLU A 57 2.75 -49.48 -12.91
CA GLU A 57 3.48 -48.75 -11.88
C GLU A 57 4.18 -47.51 -12.44
N LYS A 58 4.84 -47.60 -13.60
CA LYS A 58 5.45 -46.42 -14.25
C LYS A 58 4.40 -45.37 -14.59
N ARG A 59 3.24 -45.77 -15.10
CA ARG A 59 2.11 -44.88 -15.36
C ARG A 59 1.59 -44.24 -14.08
N GLN A 60 1.43 -45.01 -13.00
CA GLN A 60 1.02 -44.49 -11.71
C GLN A 60 2.05 -43.50 -11.12
N ARG A 61 3.34 -43.82 -11.23
CA ARG A 61 4.44 -42.93 -10.81
C ARG A 61 4.41 -41.63 -11.61
N HIS A 62 4.31 -41.71 -12.94
CA HIS A 62 4.21 -40.53 -13.80
C HIS A 62 2.98 -39.67 -13.46
N LEU A 63 1.82 -40.28 -13.25
CA LEU A 63 0.61 -39.56 -12.85
C LEU A 63 0.77 -38.90 -11.48
N SER A 64 1.40 -39.58 -10.52
CA SER A 64 1.65 -39.03 -9.18
C SER A 64 2.67 -37.87 -9.22
N GLU A 65 3.67 -37.96 -10.08
CA GLU A 65 4.67 -36.92 -10.29
C GLU A 65 4.04 -35.71 -11.00
N GLU A 66 3.24 -35.94 -12.04
CA GLU A 66 2.47 -34.91 -12.74
C GLU A 66 1.50 -34.19 -11.78
N GLN A 67 0.78 -34.92 -10.92
CA GLN A 67 -0.06 -34.33 -9.88
C GLN A 67 0.74 -33.47 -8.91
N ARG A 68 1.90 -33.96 -8.43
CA ARG A 68 2.78 -33.17 -7.57
C ARG A 68 3.26 -31.89 -8.22
N LEU A 69 3.64 -31.96 -9.50
CA LEU A 69 4.09 -30.78 -10.27
C LEU A 69 2.95 -29.77 -10.45
N LEU A 70 1.72 -30.23 -10.69
CA LEU A 70 0.55 -29.36 -10.77
C LEU A 70 0.25 -28.68 -9.43
N GLU A 71 0.31 -29.43 -8.32
CA GLU A 71 0.12 -28.86 -6.97
C GLU A 71 1.25 -27.89 -6.58
N GLU A 72 2.50 -28.17 -6.95
CA GLU A 72 3.63 -27.25 -6.78
C GLU A 72 3.45 -25.98 -7.63
N ALA A 73 3.01 -26.11 -8.88
CA ALA A 73 2.73 -24.98 -9.76
C ALA A 73 1.57 -24.11 -9.23
N GLN A 74 0.47 -24.73 -8.78
CA GLN A 74 -0.66 -24.03 -8.18
C GLN A 74 -0.25 -23.26 -6.92
N ARG A 75 0.51 -23.88 -6.02
CA ARG A 75 1.04 -23.20 -4.83
C ARG A 75 1.95 -22.03 -5.21
N ALA A 76 2.83 -22.20 -6.20
CA ALA A 76 3.68 -21.12 -6.68
C ALA A 76 2.87 -19.96 -7.29
N GLU A 77 1.78 -20.25 -8.02
CA GLU A 77 0.87 -19.23 -8.54
C GLU A 77 0.12 -18.50 -7.41
N GLU A 78 -0.39 -19.22 -6.42
CA GLU A 78 -1.06 -18.63 -5.25
C GLU A 78 -0.10 -17.73 -4.44
N GLU A 79 1.11 -18.20 -4.17
CA GLU A 79 2.15 -17.41 -3.50
C GLU A 79 2.53 -16.16 -4.31
N ALA A 80 2.63 -16.28 -5.64
CA ALA A 80 2.89 -15.14 -6.52
C ALA A 80 1.73 -14.13 -6.49
N GLN A 81 0.50 -14.60 -6.51
CA GLN A 81 -0.69 -13.74 -6.39
C GLN A 81 -0.75 -13.05 -5.03
N GLU A 82 -0.46 -13.76 -3.94
CA GLU A 82 -0.43 -13.20 -2.59
C GLU A 82 0.65 -12.12 -2.46
N ARG A 83 1.87 -12.37 -2.99
CA ARG A 83 2.94 -11.37 -3.03
C ARG A 83 2.51 -10.09 -3.74
N VAL A 84 1.88 -10.20 -4.91
CA VAL A 84 1.38 -9.05 -5.66
C VAL A 84 0.32 -8.28 -4.87
N ARG A 85 -0.61 -8.98 -4.20
CA ARG A 85 -1.63 -8.34 -3.35
C ARG A 85 -1.00 -7.58 -2.19
N LEU A 86 -0.03 -8.18 -1.49
CA LEU A 86 0.66 -7.53 -0.37
C LEU A 86 1.46 -6.30 -0.83
N GLU A 87 2.15 -6.39 -1.97
CA GLU A 87 2.86 -5.24 -2.56
C GLU A 87 1.91 -4.12 -2.98
N GLU A 88 0.73 -4.46 -3.52
CA GLU A 88 -0.31 -3.48 -3.87
C GLU A 88 -0.89 -2.81 -2.62
N GLU A 89 -1.20 -3.58 -1.56
CA GLU A 89 -1.65 -3.05 -0.27
C GLU A 89 -0.61 -2.13 0.37
N GLU A 90 0.67 -2.50 0.32
CA GLU A 90 1.77 -1.66 0.81
C GLU A 90 1.88 -0.36 0.00
N ARG A 91 1.81 -0.43 -1.33
CA ARG A 91 1.78 0.76 -2.20
C ARG A 91 0.64 1.69 -1.84
N LEU A 92 -0.57 1.16 -1.72
CA LEU A 92 -1.76 1.94 -1.36
C LEU A 92 -1.62 2.58 0.03
N ARG A 93 -1.01 1.87 0.98
CA ARG A 93 -0.71 2.42 2.30
C ARG A 93 0.25 3.60 2.22
N LEU A 94 1.35 3.44 1.48
CA LEU A 94 2.35 4.50 1.32
C LEU A 94 1.77 5.73 0.60
N GLU A 95 0.95 5.52 -0.43
CA GLU A 95 0.26 6.62 -1.14
C GLU A 95 -0.67 7.41 -0.21
N ARG A 96 -1.46 6.71 0.62
CA ARG A 96 -2.31 7.34 1.64
C ARG A 96 -1.49 8.13 2.67
N GLU A 97 -0.36 7.60 3.12
CA GLU A 97 0.52 8.31 4.06
C GLU A 97 1.14 9.57 3.43
N VAL A 98 1.55 9.50 2.16
CA VAL A 98 2.06 10.66 1.40
C VAL A 98 0.96 11.70 1.22
N GLU A 99 -0.26 11.30 0.85
CA GLU A 99 -1.40 12.18 0.70
C GLU A 99 -1.77 12.85 2.02
N ALA A 100 -1.90 12.07 3.10
CA ALA A 100 -2.17 12.58 4.44
C ALA A 100 -1.11 13.60 4.90
N ARG A 101 0.18 13.37 4.59
CA ARG A 101 1.25 14.32 4.90
C ARG A 101 1.11 15.63 4.11
N ARG A 102 0.78 15.54 2.82
CA ARG A 102 0.53 16.71 1.95
C ARG A 102 -0.67 17.51 2.45
N GLU A 103 -1.76 16.84 2.81
CA GLU A 103 -2.96 17.48 3.36
C GLU A 103 -2.68 18.11 4.73
N ALA A 104 -1.96 17.42 5.61
CA ALA A 104 -1.55 17.97 6.90
C ALA A 104 -0.72 19.24 6.73
N LEU A 105 0.21 19.26 5.76
CA LEU A 105 0.99 20.46 5.44
C LEU A 105 0.10 21.60 4.93
N ARG A 106 -0.84 21.32 4.02
CA ARG A 106 -1.80 22.33 3.52
C ARG A 106 -2.63 22.92 4.67
N LEU A 107 -3.20 22.06 5.52
CA LEU A 107 -3.99 22.48 6.67
C LEU A 107 -3.16 23.28 7.68
N TRP A 108 -1.90 22.89 7.90
CA TRP A 108 -0.98 23.63 8.75
C TRP A 108 -0.68 25.02 8.17
N GLN A 109 -0.38 25.12 6.87
CA GLN A 109 -0.16 26.40 6.19
C GLN A 109 -1.41 27.30 6.24
N GLU A 110 -2.60 26.75 5.99
CA GLU A 110 -3.85 27.50 6.10
C GLU A 110 -4.14 27.98 7.53
N LYS A 111 -3.87 27.14 8.53
CA LYS A 111 -3.98 27.52 9.94
C LYS A 111 -3.01 28.65 10.28
N GLU A 112 -1.74 28.51 9.89
CA GLU A 112 -0.72 29.53 10.11
C GLU A 112 -1.10 30.86 9.43
N MET A 113 -1.55 30.82 8.17
CA MET A 113 -2.04 31.99 7.44
C MET A 113 -3.26 32.61 8.13
N ARG A 114 -4.19 31.80 8.62
CA ARG A 114 -5.39 32.26 9.34
C ARG A 114 -5.03 32.93 10.67
N GLU A 115 -4.10 32.36 11.42
CA GLU A 115 -3.61 32.92 12.68
C GLU A 115 -2.83 34.21 12.44
N ARG A 116 -1.97 34.24 11.42
CA ARG A 116 -1.24 35.44 10.99
C ARG A 116 -2.20 36.57 10.61
N ARG A 117 -3.22 36.28 9.79
CA ARG A 117 -4.23 37.27 9.41
C ARG A 117 -5.00 37.80 10.60
N LYS A 118 -5.44 36.92 11.52
CA LYS A 118 -6.10 37.35 12.77
C LYS A 118 -5.20 38.26 13.61
N ALA A 119 -3.92 37.93 13.73
CA ALA A 119 -2.96 38.76 14.47
C ALA A 119 -2.81 40.14 13.80
N LEU A 120 -2.74 40.20 12.47
CA LEU A 120 -2.68 41.46 11.73
C LEU A 120 -3.99 42.27 11.84
N ASP A 121 -5.15 41.62 11.82
CA ASP A 121 -6.45 42.27 12.02
C ASP A 121 -6.53 42.95 13.39
N LEU A 122 -6.07 42.26 14.45
CA LEU A 122 -5.97 42.83 15.79
C LEU A 122 -4.99 44.01 15.82
N PHE A 123 -3.84 43.86 15.15
CA PHE A 123 -2.86 44.94 15.02
C PHE A 123 -3.44 46.16 14.31
N TYR A 124 -4.24 45.98 13.25
CA TYR A 124 -4.89 47.07 12.54
C TYR A 124 -5.91 47.79 13.42
N GLN A 125 -6.74 47.05 14.15
CA GLN A 125 -7.73 47.63 15.06
C GLN A 125 -7.07 48.45 16.18
N GLN A 126 -6.00 47.92 16.78
CA GLN A 126 -5.29 48.60 17.87
C GLN A 126 -4.61 49.89 17.42
N ASN A 127 -4.08 49.92 16.19
CA ASN A 127 -3.30 51.05 15.68
C ASN A 127 -4.10 51.97 14.72
N GLY A 128 -5.38 51.66 14.46
CA GLY A 128 -6.27 52.44 13.61
C GLY A 128 -5.98 52.35 12.11
N PHE A 129 -5.41 51.24 11.66
CA PHE A 129 -5.22 50.96 10.22
C PHE A 129 -6.43 50.22 9.65
N LEU A 130 -6.68 50.36 8.34
CA LEU A 130 -7.79 49.71 7.65
C LEU A 130 -7.37 48.48 6.84
N GLY A 131 -6.07 48.31 6.58
CA GLY A 131 -5.54 47.22 5.78
C GLY A 131 -4.03 47.31 5.59
N ILE A 132 -3.43 46.29 4.96
CA ILE A 132 -1.97 46.08 4.83
C ILE A 132 -1.26 47.29 4.21
N ASN A 133 -1.81 47.84 3.13
CA ASN A 133 -1.27 49.00 2.41
C ASN A 133 -2.17 50.24 2.54
N GLU A 134 -3.10 50.24 3.50
CA GLU A 134 -3.99 51.37 3.73
C GLU A 134 -3.35 52.36 4.70
N PRO A 135 -3.08 53.61 4.27
CA PRO A 135 -2.48 54.58 5.16
C PRO A 135 -3.50 55.09 6.16
N ARG A 136 -3.10 55.18 7.42
CA ARG A 136 -3.84 55.95 8.42
C ARG A 136 -3.48 57.42 8.29
N ARG A 137 -4.50 58.28 8.24
CA ARG A 137 -4.34 59.74 8.36
C ARG A 137 -4.48 60.14 9.83
N SER A 138 -3.45 60.78 10.37
CA SER A 138 -3.48 61.32 11.73
C SER A 138 -3.29 62.84 11.67
N GLY A 139 -4.17 63.60 12.33
CA GLY A 139 -4.14 65.07 12.38
C GLY A 139 -5.53 65.72 12.35
N CYS A 140 -5.71 66.85 13.04
CA CYS A 140 -7.00 67.54 13.19
C CYS A 140 -7.34 68.54 12.07
N SER A 141 -6.47 68.70 11.05
CA SER A 141 -6.70 69.63 9.95
C SER A 141 -6.24 69.06 8.60
N VAL A 142 -6.96 69.43 7.53
CA VAL A 142 -6.70 68.98 6.14
C VAL A 142 -5.28 69.30 5.67
N TRP A 143 -4.67 70.36 6.22
CA TRP A 143 -3.33 70.84 5.87
C TRP A 143 -2.19 70.22 6.72
N ALA A 144 -2.51 69.46 7.77
CA ALA A 144 -1.53 68.85 8.68
C ALA A 144 -1.70 67.32 8.80
N ALA A 145 -2.45 66.70 7.90
CA ALA A 145 -2.66 65.25 7.93
C ALA A 145 -1.37 64.50 7.57
N THR A 146 -0.79 63.79 8.54
CA THR A 146 0.34 62.89 8.31
C THR A 146 -0.18 61.53 7.84
N VAL A 147 0.40 61.04 6.75
CA VAL A 147 0.12 59.72 6.16
C VAL A 147 1.19 58.74 6.64
N THR A 148 0.75 57.67 7.30
CA THR A 148 1.62 56.60 7.79
C THR A 148 1.01 55.23 7.46
N TYR A 149 1.82 54.33 6.93
CA TYR A 149 1.39 52.95 6.62
C TYR A 149 1.74 51.98 7.76
N PRO A 150 1.03 50.83 7.86
CA PRO A 150 1.30 49.80 8.86
C PRO A 150 2.77 49.39 8.92
N LEU A 151 3.39 49.19 7.76
CA LEU A 151 4.79 48.78 7.66
C LEU A 151 5.77 49.85 8.17
N HIS A 152 5.45 51.14 8.01
CA HIS A 152 6.27 52.23 8.54
C HIS A 152 6.16 52.31 10.06
N TRP A 153 4.95 52.08 10.60
CA TRP A 153 4.70 52.06 12.03
C TRP A 153 5.43 50.89 12.72
N ALA A 154 5.33 49.68 12.16
CA ALA A 154 6.06 48.52 12.66
C ALA A 154 7.59 48.73 12.60
N ALA A 155 8.08 49.38 11.52
CA ALA A 155 9.50 49.73 11.38
C ALA A 155 9.96 50.79 12.40
N GLU A 156 9.11 51.75 12.75
CA GLU A 156 9.38 52.76 13.79
C GLU A 156 9.40 52.17 15.21
N LEU A 157 8.63 51.10 15.46
CA LEU A 157 8.58 50.39 16.74
C LEU A 157 9.66 49.29 16.90
N ALA A 158 10.48 49.05 15.88
CA ALA A 158 11.43 47.93 15.81
C ALA A 158 10.77 46.53 15.93
N ASP A 159 9.48 46.41 15.60
CA ASP A 159 8.75 45.15 15.71
C ASP A 159 9.03 44.25 14.50
N ALA A 160 10.08 43.44 14.60
CA ALA A 160 10.47 42.50 13.56
C ALA A 160 9.38 41.45 13.25
N CYS A 161 8.63 41.01 14.26
CA CYS A 161 7.57 40.00 14.09
C CYS A 161 6.44 40.57 13.22
N THR A 162 5.95 41.77 13.53
CA THR A 162 4.90 42.41 12.74
C THR A 162 5.38 42.79 11.34
N VAL A 163 6.64 43.24 11.19
CA VAL A 163 7.24 43.48 9.87
C VAL A 163 7.28 42.20 9.03
N GLU A 164 7.71 41.07 9.61
CA GLU A 164 7.76 39.79 8.90
C GLU A 164 6.34 39.32 8.49
N MET A 165 5.36 39.44 9.38
CA MET A 165 3.97 39.08 9.07
C MET A 165 3.40 39.93 7.93
N LEU A 166 3.63 41.25 7.96
CA LEU A 166 3.19 42.17 6.90
C LEU A 166 3.85 41.85 5.55
N LEU A 167 5.15 41.57 5.53
CA LEU A 167 5.86 41.19 4.31
C LEU A 167 5.35 39.86 3.74
N LYS A 168 5.07 38.87 4.59
CA LYS A 168 4.52 37.58 4.14
C LYS A 168 3.11 37.69 3.57
N GLU A 169 2.31 38.67 4.01
CA GLU A 169 1.00 38.99 3.39
C GLU A 169 1.11 39.93 2.17
N GLY A 170 2.32 40.34 1.77
CA GLY A 170 2.53 41.14 0.57
C GLY A 170 2.47 42.66 0.78
N ALA A 171 2.89 43.16 1.94
CA ALA A 171 3.01 44.59 2.17
C ALA A 171 4.01 45.26 1.20
N ASP A 172 3.63 46.41 0.66
CA ASP A 172 4.45 47.14 -0.31
C ASP A 172 5.57 47.93 0.39
N VAL A 173 6.81 47.44 0.26
CA VAL A 173 8.01 48.08 0.83
C VAL A 173 8.41 49.40 0.15
N THR A 174 7.89 49.65 -1.07
CA THR A 174 8.21 50.82 -1.89
C THR A 174 7.41 52.06 -1.51
N LEU A 175 6.33 51.89 -0.73
CA LEU A 175 5.46 52.98 -0.32
C LEU A 175 6.26 54.00 0.49
N LYS A 176 5.96 55.28 0.24
CA LYS A 176 6.57 56.39 0.94
C LYS A 176 5.54 57.05 1.85
N ASN A 177 5.93 57.32 3.09
CA ASN A 177 5.11 58.08 4.01
C ASN A 177 5.04 59.58 3.64
N SER A 178 4.28 60.36 4.40
CA SER A 178 4.16 61.83 4.22
C SER A 178 5.49 62.61 4.29
N ALA A 179 6.55 62.03 4.87
CA ALA A 179 7.89 62.61 4.88
C ALA A 179 8.74 62.20 3.66
N GLY A 180 8.16 61.49 2.68
CA GLY A 180 8.83 60.97 1.50
C GLY A 180 9.77 59.80 1.77
N LYS A 181 9.66 59.14 2.93
CA LYS A 181 10.56 58.07 3.37
C LYS A 181 9.92 56.70 3.25
N THR A 182 10.71 55.70 2.92
CA THR A 182 10.30 54.28 2.95
C THR A 182 10.41 53.69 4.34
N ALA A 183 9.79 52.53 4.58
CA ALA A 183 9.85 51.83 5.87
C ALA A 183 11.31 51.54 6.31
N LEU A 184 12.17 51.14 5.37
CA LEU A 184 13.60 50.94 5.62
C LEU A 184 14.29 52.22 6.11
N GLN A 185 14.04 53.36 5.45
CA GLN A 185 14.62 54.65 5.84
C GLN A 185 14.10 55.15 7.20
N VAL A 186 12.85 54.82 7.54
CA VAL A 186 12.29 55.10 8.87
C VAL A 186 13.00 54.28 9.94
N ALA A 187 13.19 52.97 9.73
CA ALA A 187 13.94 52.12 10.64
C ALA A 187 15.40 52.62 10.82
N GLN A 188 16.09 52.98 9.74
CA GLN A 188 17.46 53.52 9.81
C GLN A 188 17.53 54.83 10.61
N LYS A 189 16.56 55.73 10.44
CA LYS A 189 16.52 57.00 11.18
C LYS A 189 16.23 56.80 12.67
N ARG A 190 15.46 55.76 13.01
CA ARG A 190 15.08 55.44 14.39
C ARG A 190 16.06 54.51 15.08
N ASP A 191 16.96 53.88 14.34
CA ASP A 191 18.00 53.02 14.89
C ASP A 191 18.90 53.75 15.89
N ARG A 192 18.91 53.23 17.11
CA ARG A 192 19.72 53.74 18.22
C ARG A 192 20.59 52.62 18.75
N GLY A 193 21.77 52.48 18.16
CA GLY A 193 22.76 51.48 18.58
C GLY A 193 22.37 50.04 18.22
N GLY A 194 21.71 49.82 17.07
CA GLY A 194 21.35 48.48 16.58
C GLY A 194 19.98 47.97 17.03
N SER A 195 19.15 48.79 17.68
CA SER A 195 17.80 48.37 18.11
C SER A 195 16.89 47.97 16.95
N HIS A 196 17.12 48.48 15.73
CA HIS A 196 16.34 48.14 14.54
C HIS A 196 17.04 47.12 13.62
N GLU A 197 18.14 46.49 14.05
CA GLU A 197 18.94 45.59 13.20
C GLU A 197 18.10 44.47 12.55
N SER A 198 17.23 43.81 13.32
CA SER A 198 16.36 42.74 12.83
C SER A 198 15.39 43.22 11.75
N VAL A 199 14.82 44.42 11.91
CA VAL A 199 13.91 45.03 10.92
C VAL A 199 14.69 45.47 9.67
N LEU A 200 15.87 46.06 9.85
CA LEU A 200 16.74 46.46 8.73
C LEU A 200 17.17 45.24 7.89
N ARG A 201 17.42 44.10 8.53
CA ARG A 201 17.71 42.84 7.86
C ARG A 201 16.51 42.33 7.05
N LEU A 202 15.31 42.41 7.61
CA LEU A 202 14.06 41.98 6.95
C LEU A 202 13.63 42.89 5.79
N LEU A 203 13.93 44.19 5.85
CA LEU A 203 13.58 45.18 4.82
C LEU A 203 14.71 45.50 3.84
N GLY A 204 15.94 45.04 4.13
CA GLY A 204 17.13 45.28 3.32
C GLY A 204 17.13 44.47 2.01
N PRO A 205 18.12 44.72 1.13
CA PRO A 205 18.24 44.02 -0.17
C PRO A 205 18.44 42.50 -0.04
N GLU A 206 18.82 42.02 1.14
CA GLU A 206 18.99 40.61 1.51
C GLU A 206 17.67 39.92 1.90
N ALA A 207 16.53 40.60 1.80
CA ALA A 207 15.20 40.07 2.07
C ALA A 207 14.78 39.02 1.02
N LYS A 208 15.49 37.89 0.97
CA LYS A 208 14.99 36.71 0.28
C LYS A 208 13.71 36.28 1.00
N PRO A 209 12.56 36.20 0.33
CA PRO A 209 11.41 35.57 0.93
C PRO A 209 11.85 34.13 1.21
N ARG A 210 11.86 33.73 2.49
CA ARG A 210 11.96 32.33 2.88
C ARG A 210 10.63 31.67 2.49
N VAL A 211 10.37 31.58 1.18
CA VAL A 211 9.35 30.71 0.63
C VAL A 211 9.88 29.31 0.91
N GLY A 212 9.27 28.64 1.89
CA GLY A 212 9.60 27.26 2.25
C GLY A 212 9.60 26.41 0.99
N GLY A 213 10.79 25.94 0.62
CA GLY A 213 10.99 25.05 -0.51
C GLY A 213 10.71 23.60 -0.14
N ALA A 214 10.25 22.89 -1.17
CA ALA A 214 10.16 21.43 -1.35
C ALA A 214 9.15 20.65 -0.48
#